data_AF-A0A371CGI4-F1
#
_entry.id   AF-A0A371CGI4-F1
#
_cell.length_a   1.000
_cell.length_b   1.000
_cell.length_c   1.000
_cell.angle_alpha   90.00
_cell.angle_beta   90.00
_cell.angle_gamma   90.00
#
_symmetry.space_group_name_H-M   'P 1'
#
loop_
_entity.id
_entity.type
_entity.pdbx_description
1 polymer ?
#
loop_
_entity_poly.entity_id
_entity_poly.type
_entity_poly.pdbx_seq_one_letter_code
_entity_poly.pdbx_strand_id
1 'polypeptide(L)'
;MAGFRNVGDTLRADYARMETKLRGELRREMNAELSCLSGRGHAKMRWTVKKYYLYVFRRYRIELRGWPRGVPFMNLSKLTGLARIQRLSERWKAGKMHFAPVSDAALEAARKNPIS
;
A
#
# COMPACT_ATOMS: atom_id res chain seq x y z
N MET A 1 -32.76 10.82 28.54
CA MET A 1 -32.80 11.11 27.10
C MET A 1 -31.94 10.09 26.35
N ALA A 2 -32.50 8.91 26.05
CA ALA A 2 -31.81 7.92 25.22
C ALA A 2 -32.02 8.31 23.75
N GLY A 3 -31.01 8.91 23.13
CA GLY A 3 -31.06 9.30 21.73
C GLY A 3 -31.17 8.06 20.84
N PHE A 4 -32.23 8.01 20.01
CA PHE A 4 -32.38 7.03 18.96
C PHE A 4 -31.15 7.10 18.03
N ARG A 5 -30.33 6.04 18.00
CA ARG A 5 -29.29 5.88 16.99
C ARG A 5 -29.89 5.14 15.81
N ASN A 6 -29.80 5.68 14.60
CA ASN A 6 -30.25 4.95 13.42
C ASN A 6 -29.35 3.71 13.25
N VAL A 7 -29.94 2.59 12.82
CA VAL A 7 -29.20 1.32 12.60
C VAL A 7 -27.97 1.52 11.71
N GLY A 8 -28.02 2.46 10.76
CA GLY A 8 -26.89 2.80 9.88
C GLY A 8 -25.73 3.57 10.54
N ASP A 9 -25.95 4.27 11.64
CA ASP A 9 -24.92 5.11 12.28
C ASP A 9 -23.88 4.25 13.00
N THR A 10 -24.34 3.19 13.68
CA THR A 10 -23.46 2.22 14.35
C THR A 10 -22.65 1.43 13.33
N LEU A 11 -23.29 0.92 12.28
CA LEU A 11 -22.62 0.19 11.20
C LEU A 11 -21.55 1.04 10.51
N ARG A 12 -21.84 2.31 10.19
CA ARG A 12 -20.87 3.23 9.58
C ARG A 12 -19.65 3.46 10.49
N ALA A 13 -19.86 3.64 11.79
CA ALA A 13 -18.77 3.82 12.75
C ALA A 13 -17.89 2.56 12.85
N ASP A 14 -18.49 1.38 12.84
CA ASP A 14 -17.79 0.10 12.85
C ASP A 14 -17.00 -0.13 11.56
N TYR A 15 -17.59 0.19 10.40
CA TYR A 15 -16.90 0.16 9.11
C TYR A 15 -15.69 1.10 9.08
N ALA A 16 -15.83 2.33 9.59
CA ALA A 16 -14.73 3.29 9.65
C ALA A 16 -13.61 2.83 10.59
N ARG A 17 -13.94 2.23 11.74
CA ARG A 17 -12.96 1.61 12.66
C ARG A 17 -12.23 0.45 12.00
N MET A 18 -12.96 -0.45 11.33
CA MET A 18 -12.38 -1.59 10.62
C MET A 18 -11.46 -1.13 9.50
N GLU A 19 -11.88 -0.14 8.72
CA GLU A 19 -11.08 0.42 7.62
C GLU A 19 -9.79 1.05 8.15
N THR A 20 -9.86 1.79 9.25
CA THR A 20 -8.69 2.38 9.91
C THR A 20 -7.73 1.31 10.42
N LYS A 21 -8.25 0.24 11.03
CA LYS A 21 -7.46 -0.90 11.52
C LYS A 21 -6.71 -1.57 10.37
N LEU A 22 -7.41 -1.95 9.29
CA LEU A 22 -6.80 -2.62 8.14
C LEU A 22 -5.77 -1.75 7.42
N ARG A 23 -6.04 -0.44 7.27
CA ARG A 23 -5.04 0.52 6.74
C ARG A 23 -3.77 0.55 7.59
N GLY A 24 -3.95 0.56 8.92
CA GLY A 24 -2.85 0.58 9.88
C GLY A 24 -2.00 -0.68 9.79
N GLU A 25 -2.64 -1.85 9.79
CA GLU A 25 -2.00 -3.16 9.62
C GLU A 25 -1.21 -3.24 8.30
N LEU A 26 -1.88 -3.00 7.17
CA LEU A 26 -1.25 -3.09 5.86
C LEU A 26 -0.05 -2.13 5.74
N ARG A 27 -0.18 -0.90 6.24
CA ARG A 27 0.94 0.06 6.23
C ARG A 27 2.13 -0.43 7.04
N ARG A 28 1.89 -1.05 8.22
CA ARG A 28 2.97 -1.59 9.06
C ARG A 28 3.68 -2.73 8.35
N GLU A 29 2.92 -3.69 7.81
CA GLU A 29 3.44 -4.85 7.09
C GLU A 29 4.28 -4.42 5.89
N MET A 30 3.75 -3.54 5.03
CA MET A 30 4.48 -3.03 3.87
C MET A 30 5.79 -2.31 4.24
N ASN A 31 5.77 -1.48 5.29
CA ASN A 31 6.99 -0.78 5.71
C ASN A 31 8.02 -1.72 6.35
N ALA A 32 7.57 -2.74 7.08
CA ALA A 32 8.44 -3.75 7.67
C ALA A 32 9.13 -4.58 6.58
N GLU A 33 8.37 -5.03 5.57
CA GLU A 33 8.92 -5.78 4.43
C GLU A 33 9.89 -4.93 3.61
N LEU A 34 9.56 -3.65 3.34
CA LEU A 34 10.51 -2.72 2.70
C LEU A 34 11.79 -2.55 3.52
N SER A 35 11.68 -2.43 4.84
CA SER A 35 12.85 -2.24 5.70
C SER A 35 13.74 -3.49 5.71
N CYS A 36 13.12 -4.67 5.76
CA CYS A 36 13.80 -5.96 5.67
C CYS A 36 14.51 -6.12 4.32
N LEU A 37 13.78 -6.02 3.20
CA LEU A 37 14.32 -6.24 1.86
C LEU A 37 15.37 -5.20 1.45
N SER A 38 15.23 -3.95 1.91
CA SER A 38 16.17 -2.89 1.54
C SER A 38 17.41 -2.83 2.44
N GLY A 39 17.45 -3.57 3.55
CA GLY A 39 18.47 -3.46 4.59
C GLY A 39 18.48 -2.09 5.29
N ARG A 40 17.40 -1.31 5.19
CA ARG A 40 17.29 0.05 5.76
C ARG A 40 16.15 0.11 6.75
N GLY A 41 16.45 0.19 8.05
CA GLY A 41 15.47 0.16 9.15
C GLY A 41 14.40 1.28 9.16
N HIS A 42 14.48 2.25 8.24
CA HIS A 42 13.49 3.32 8.10
C HIS A 42 12.93 3.42 6.68
N ALA A 43 13.02 2.36 5.88
CA ALA A 43 12.39 2.33 4.57
C ALA A 43 10.87 2.41 4.73
N LYS A 44 10.26 3.33 3.97
CA LYS A 44 8.82 3.57 4.01
C LYS A 44 8.30 3.64 2.59
N MET A 45 7.06 3.17 2.43
CA MET A 45 6.37 3.25 1.16
C MET A 45 6.21 4.71 0.70
N ARG A 46 6.39 4.94 -0.59
CA ARG A 46 6.18 6.23 -1.24
C ARG A 46 5.05 6.10 -2.26
N TRP A 47 4.06 6.98 -2.16
CA TRP A 47 2.78 6.80 -2.85
C TRP A 47 2.58 7.70 -4.07
N THR A 48 3.50 8.64 -4.34
CA THR A 48 3.52 9.36 -5.61
C THR A 48 4.42 8.62 -6.58
N VAL A 49 4.05 8.56 -7.86
CA VAL A 49 4.83 7.84 -8.89
C VAL A 49 6.30 8.26 -8.87
N LYS A 50 6.58 9.57 -8.83
CA LYS A 50 7.95 10.11 -8.75
C LYS A 50 8.72 9.63 -7.52
N LYS A 51 8.13 9.71 -6.32
CA LYS A 51 8.82 9.28 -5.09
C LYS A 51 8.91 7.75 -4.99
N TYR A 52 7.91 7.03 -5.48
CA TYR A 52 7.96 5.58 -5.57
C TYR A 52 9.14 5.15 -6.45
N TYR A 53 9.25 5.72 -7.65
CA TYR A 53 10.36 5.44 -8.56
C TYR A 53 11.72 5.77 -7.96
N LEU A 54 11.90 6.97 -7.40
CA LEU A 54 13.19 7.39 -6.86
C LEU A 54 13.63 6.58 -5.65
N TYR A 55 12.71 6.30 -4.72
CA TYR A 55 13.07 5.69 -3.44
C TYR A 55 12.87 4.17 -3.46
N VAL A 56 11.68 3.69 -3.82
CA VAL A 56 11.36 2.26 -3.74
C VAL A 56 12.06 1.51 -4.89
N PHE A 57 11.82 1.93 -6.13
CA PHE A 57 12.36 1.26 -7.30
C PHE A 57 13.88 1.45 -7.44
N ARG A 58 14.37 2.70 -7.50
CA ARG A 58 15.82 2.94 -7.75
C ARG A 58 16.69 2.78 -6.52
N ARG A 59 16.35 3.46 -5.41
CA ARG A 59 17.22 3.48 -4.21
C ARG A 59 17.17 2.19 -3.40
N TYR A 60 15.98 1.61 -3.23
CA TYR A 60 15.83 0.36 -2.50
C TYR A 60 15.96 -0.87 -3.39
N ARG A 61 15.92 -0.71 -4.73
CA ARG A 61 15.95 -1.82 -5.70
C ARG A 61 14.81 -2.80 -5.44
N ILE A 62 13.64 -2.29 -5.07
CA ILE A 62 12.43 -3.06 -4.78
C ILE A 62 11.28 -2.57 -5.65
N GLU A 63 10.44 -3.49 -6.11
CA GLU A 63 9.17 -3.19 -6.76
C GLU A 63 8.00 -3.90 -6.08
N LEU A 64 6.85 -3.22 -6.04
CA LEU A 64 5.57 -3.75 -5.63
C LEU A 64 4.91 -4.47 -6.81
N ARG A 65 4.74 -5.77 -6.68
CA ARG A 65 4.08 -6.60 -7.69
C ARG A 65 2.65 -6.90 -7.27
N GLY A 66 1.78 -7.14 -8.26
CA GLY A 66 0.43 -7.65 -8.01
C GLY A 66 -0.57 -6.65 -7.43
N TRP A 67 -0.29 -5.35 -7.49
CA TRP A 67 -1.26 -4.30 -7.16
C TRP A 67 -2.56 -4.49 -7.97
N PRO A 68 -3.73 -4.54 -7.34
CA PRO A 68 -4.97 -4.90 -8.03
C PRO A 68 -5.41 -3.85 -9.05
N ARG A 69 -5.85 -4.31 -10.23
CA ARG A 69 -6.53 -3.47 -11.21
C ARG A 69 -7.81 -2.85 -10.62
N GLY A 70 -8.08 -1.59 -10.97
CA GLY A 70 -9.24 -0.84 -10.49
C GLY A 70 -9.07 -0.23 -9.08
N VAL A 71 -7.93 -0.43 -8.42
CA VAL A 71 -7.59 0.30 -7.18
C VAL A 71 -6.52 1.35 -7.51
N PRO A 72 -6.79 2.65 -7.30
CA PRO A 72 -5.81 3.69 -7.59
C PRO A 72 -4.57 3.52 -6.71
N PHE A 73 -3.39 3.64 -7.30
CA PHE A 73 -2.14 3.64 -6.56
C PHE A 73 -1.97 4.98 -5.85
N MET A 74 -2.24 5.01 -4.55
CA MET A 74 -2.15 6.22 -3.73
C MET A 74 -1.96 5.88 -2.25
N ASN A 75 -1.72 6.90 -1.44
CA ASN A 75 -1.57 6.71 0.01
C ASN A 75 -2.83 6.06 0.61
N LEU A 76 -2.66 5.00 1.38
CA LEU A 76 -3.76 4.26 2.01
C LEU A 76 -4.69 5.13 2.87
N SER A 77 -4.20 6.24 3.44
CA SER A 77 -5.08 7.18 4.17
C SER A 77 -6.02 7.98 3.27
N LYS A 78 -5.69 8.11 1.99
CA LYS A 78 -6.53 8.76 0.97
C LYS A 78 -7.41 7.75 0.21
N LEU A 79 -7.17 6.46 0.38
CA LEU A 79 -7.96 5.40 -0.23
C LEU A 79 -9.19 5.13 0.64
N THR A 80 -10.37 5.50 0.14
CA THR A 80 -11.66 5.32 0.82
C THR A 80 -12.42 4.10 0.31
N GLY A 81 -13.18 3.49 1.22
CA GLY A 81 -14.02 2.31 0.99
C GLY A 81 -13.41 1.07 1.61
N LEU A 82 -14.10 0.50 2.61
CA LEU A 82 -13.64 -0.70 3.33
C LEU A 82 -13.32 -1.86 2.37
N ALA A 83 -14.18 -2.13 1.39
CA ALA A 83 -13.99 -3.19 0.42
C ALA A 83 -12.66 -3.07 -0.36
N ARG A 84 -12.20 -1.84 -0.65
CA ARG A 84 -10.92 -1.61 -1.34
C ARG A 84 -9.75 -1.94 -0.43
N ILE A 85 -9.79 -1.51 0.83
CA ILE A 85 -8.75 -1.79 1.82
C ILE A 85 -8.70 -3.29 2.15
N GLN A 86 -9.86 -3.93 2.35
CA GLN A 86 -9.95 -5.38 2.54
C GLN A 86 -9.33 -6.14 1.38
N ARG A 87 -9.67 -5.79 0.13
CA ARG A 87 -9.10 -6.42 -1.06
C ARG A 87 -7.57 -6.29 -1.13
N LEU A 88 -7.02 -5.15 -0.73
CA LEU A 88 -5.57 -4.96 -0.65
C LEU A 88 -4.96 -5.84 0.45
N SER A 89 -5.54 -5.84 1.65
CA SER A 89 -5.08 -6.66 2.77
C SER A 89 -5.13 -8.15 2.48
N GLU A 90 -6.21 -8.65 1.86
CA GLU A 90 -6.36 -10.05 1.46
C GLU A 90 -5.31 -10.46 0.41
N ARG A 91 -5.10 -9.62 -0.61
CA ARG A 91 -4.08 -9.90 -1.63
C ARG A 91 -2.67 -9.88 -1.08
N TRP A 92 -2.40 -8.97 -0.14
CA TRP A 92 -1.13 -8.92 0.57
C TRP A 92 -0.88 -10.21 1.37
N LYS A 93 -1.83 -10.58 2.24
CA LYS A 93 -1.75 -11.79 3.06
C LYS A 93 -1.69 -13.08 2.24
N ALA A 94 -2.34 -13.10 1.08
CA ALA A 94 -2.28 -14.23 0.15
C ALA A 94 -1.01 -14.25 -0.73
N GLY A 95 -0.07 -13.31 -0.57
CA GLY A 95 1.14 -13.19 -1.40
C GLY A 95 0.89 -12.78 -2.85
N LYS A 96 -0.36 -12.51 -3.24
CA LYS A 96 -0.75 -12.04 -4.58
C LYS A 96 -0.35 -10.59 -4.84
N MET A 97 -0.02 -9.86 -3.79
CA MET A 97 0.61 -8.55 -3.81
C MET A 97 1.77 -8.59 -2.81
N HIS A 98 2.99 -8.28 -3.25
CA HIS A 98 4.19 -8.41 -2.43
C HIS A 98 5.30 -7.50 -2.96
N PHE A 99 6.32 -7.24 -2.15
CA PHE A 99 7.54 -6.62 -2.64
C PHE A 99 8.52 -7.66 -3.18
N ALA A 100 9.19 -7.33 -4.28
CA ALA A 100 10.21 -8.16 -4.90
C ALA A 100 11.44 -7.32 -5.26
N PRO A 101 12.65 -7.90 -5.25
CA PRO A 101 13.82 -7.26 -5.83
C PRO A 101 13.57 -6.89 -7.30
N VAL A 102 14.03 -5.70 -7.69
CA VAL A 102 13.96 -5.27 -9.09
C VAL A 102 15.02 -6.03 -9.88
N SER A 103 14.62 -6.65 -10.99
CA SER A 103 15.56 -7.28 -11.93
C SER A 103 16.47 -6.25 -12.61
N ASP A 104 17.68 -6.66 -12.98
CA ASP A 104 18.62 -5.79 -13.71
C ASP A 104 18.04 -5.29 -15.03
N ALA A 105 17.28 -6.14 -15.75
CA ALA A 105 16.60 -5.74 -16.98
C ALA A 105 15.61 -4.58 -16.76
N ALA A 106 14.84 -4.60 -15.67
CA ALA A 106 13.90 -3.53 -15.33
C ALA A 106 14.62 -2.23 -14.94
N LEU A 107 15.80 -2.34 -14.30
CA LEU A 107 16.64 -1.19 -13.97
C LEU A 107 17.21 -0.53 -15.24
N GLU A 108 17.69 -1.34 -16.19
CA GLU A 108 18.20 -0.84 -17.46
C GLU A 108 17.10 -0.21 -18.32
N ALA A 109 15.91 -0.80 -18.37
CA ALA A 109 14.75 -0.18 -19.02
C ALA A 109 14.40 1.19 -18.41
N ALA A 110 14.44 1.30 -17.08
CA ALA A 110 14.20 2.54 -16.37
C ALA A 110 15.28 3.62 -16.60
N ARG A 111 16.53 3.22 -16.87
CA ARG A 111 17.61 4.16 -17.26
C ARG A 111 17.36 4.76 -18.64
N LYS A 112 16.82 3.97 -19.57
CA LYS A 112 16.52 4.40 -20.94
C LYS A 112 15.31 5.35 -21.01
N ASN A 113 14.37 5.24 -20.08
CA ASN A 113 13.17 6.09 -20.00
C ASN A 113 13.08 6.79 -18.63
N PRO A 114 13.88 7.85 -18.39
CA PRO A 114 13.82 8.58 -17.12
C PRO A 114 12.46 9.25 -16.96
N ILE A 115 11.86 9.13 -15.77
CA ILE A 115 10.69 9.93 -15.39
C ILE A 115 11.16 11.38 -15.28
N SER A 116 10.78 12.23 -16.24
CA SER A 116 11.05 13.67 -16.26
C SER A 116 10.38 14.40 -15.08
#